data_AF-A0A1E4I6Y2-F1
#
_entry.id   AF-A0A1E4I6Y2-F1
#
_cell.length_a   1.000
_cell.length_b   1.000
_cell.length_c   1.000
_cell.angle_alpha   90.00
_cell.angle_beta   90.00
_cell.angle_gamma   90.00
#
_symmetry.space_group_name_H-M   'P 1'
#
loop_
_entity.id
_entity.type
_entity.pdbx_description
1 polymer ?
#
loop_
_entity_poly.entity_id
_entity_poly.type
_entity_poly.pdbx_seq_one_letter_code
_entity_poly.pdbx_strand_id
1 'polypeptide(L)'
;MLNTIAQLLNTIPASFWGVVVGSFFSIAGVAIANRASDKRLRAQFEHERESKTKDREMALRKEVFLSAAEAFAAGMNSIGRFANFDIPNDQVTQPYVEKAPAISKVHVIARTETILPLVQFASRLGALYMELFARRHELVNERNAIALVDNQVAQFGKERDRILEMIKQHNIEGVVDQRRWKVLQDNFEFEQKRINDGLAHRAQLAAALQPKHLEFMRQCLSHTEQLGGMLIPLLTAVRRELELPLDEAAYRQAMVESYAQQQQAIDGFIRKFRPNAA
;
A
#
# COMPACT_ATOMS: atom_id res chain seq x y z
N MET A 1 95.90 13.75 -17.54
CA MET A 1 94.87 13.14 -16.67
C MET A 1 93.95 12.19 -17.43
N LEU A 2 93.42 12.55 -18.60
CA LEU A 2 92.59 11.64 -19.42
C LEU A 2 93.29 10.32 -19.82
N ASN A 3 94.57 10.36 -20.21
CA ASN A 3 95.33 9.14 -20.57
C ASN A 3 95.58 8.19 -19.39
N THR A 4 95.74 8.73 -18.18
CA THR A 4 96.02 7.95 -16.96
C THR A 4 94.77 7.20 -16.49
N ILE A 5 93.59 7.81 -16.65
CA ILE A 5 92.29 7.21 -16.35
C ILE A 5 91.96 6.10 -17.36
N ALA A 6 92.27 6.31 -18.65
CA ALA A 6 92.05 5.31 -19.70
C ALA A 6 92.91 4.05 -19.53
N GLN A 7 94.16 4.19 -19.09
CA GLN A 7 95.02 3.04 -18.79
C GLN A 7 94.53 2.23 -17.58
N LEU A 8 94.03 2.90 -16.53
CA LEU A 8 93.47 2.24 -15.35
C LEU A 8 92.17 1.47 -15.65
N LEU A 9 91.36 1.97 -16.59
CA LEU A 9 90.12 1.35 -17.03
C LEU A 9 90.34 0.05 -17.81
N ASN A 10 91.44 -0.05 -18.57
CA ASN A 10 91.78 -1.25 -19.36
C ASN A 10 92.39 -2.40 -18.53
N THR A 11 92.82 -2.15 -17.29
CA THR A 11 93.33 -3.18 -16.38
C THR A 11 92.22 -3.98 -15.69
N ILE A 12 90.98 -3.48 -15.74
CA ILE A 12 89.82 -4.11 -15.11
C ILE A 12 89.26 -5.20 -16.02
N PRO A 13 89.07 -6.45 -15.53
CA PRO A 13 88.53 -7.54 -16.34
C PRO A 13 87.16 -7.21 -16.95
N ALA A 14 86.94 -7.59 -18.21
CA ALA A 14 85.66 -7.38 -18.90
C ALA A 14 84.44 -7.97 -18.15
N SER A 15 84.66 -9.04 -17.35
CA SER A 15 83.64 -9.64 -16.48
C SER A 15 83.12 -8.69 -15.40
N PHE A 16 83.96 -7.81 -14.86
CA PHE A 16 83.54 -6.81 -13.87
C PHE A 16 82.55 -5.80 -14.48
N TRP A 17 82.85 -5.30 -15.69
CA TRP A 17 81.93 -4.43 -16.42
C TRP A 17 80.62 -5.12 -16.78
N GLY A 18 80.67 -6.42 -17.12
CA GLY A 18 79.48 -7.24 -17.30
C GLY A 18 78.59 -7.29 -16.05
N VAL A 19 79.19 -7.44 -14.86
CA VAL A 19 78.46 -7.45 -13.57
C VAL A 19 77.88 -6.07 -13.24
N VAL A 20 78.63 -4.98 -13.44
CA VAL A 20 78.16 -3.60 -13.17
C VAL A 20 77.00 -3.23 -14.09
N VAL A 21 77.16 -3.45 -15.40
CA VAL A 21 76.13 -3.17 -16.39
C VAL A 21 74.90 -4.07 -16.17
N GLY A 22 75.11 -5.36 -15.92
CA GLY A 22 74.03 -6.30 -15.60
C GLY A 22 73.24 -5.89 -14.36
N SER A 23 73.92 -5.51 -13.28
CA SER A 23 73.29 -5.07 -12.03
C SER A 23 72.50 -3.77 -12.21
N PHE A 24 73.03 -2.81 -12.99
CA PHE A 24 72.30 -1.59 -13.33
C PHE A 24 71.01 -1.88 -14.10
N PHE A 25 71.06 -2.77 -15.11
CA PHE A 25 69.87 -3.20 -15.85
C PHE A 25 68.88 -3.97 -14.96
N SER A 26 69.35 -4.80 -14.03
CA SER A 26 68.48 -5.49 -13.07
C SER A 26 67.76 -4.50 -12.14
N ILE A 27 68.47 -3.52 -11.56
CA ILE A 27 67.86 -2.50 -10.68
C ILE A 27 66.88 -1.63 -11.47
N ALA A 28 67.27 -1.18 -12.67
CA ALA A 28 66.40 -0.40 -13.54
C ALA A 28 65.13 -1.19 -13.94
N GLY A 29 65.29 -2.47 -14.29
CA GLY A 29 64.18 -3.37 -14.61
C GLY A 29 63.22 -3.54 -13.43
N VAL A 30 63.73 -3.78 -12.22
CA VAL A 30 62.92 -3.88 -11.00
C VAL A 30 62.22 -2.57 -10.67
N ALA A 31 62.91 -1.43 -10.80
CA ALA A 31 62.33 -0.11 -10.53
C ALA A 31 61.18 0.22 -11.51
N ILE A 32 61.35 -0.08 -12.80
CA ILE A 32 60.30 0.09 -13.82
C ILE A 32 59.11 -0.85 -13.54
N ALA A 33 59.39 -2.13 -13.25
CA ALA A 33 58.36 -3.12 -12.94
C ALA A 33 57.55 -2.75 -11.68
N ASN A 34 58.23 -2.29 -10.62
CA ASN A 34 57.58 -1.81 -9.41
C ASN A 34 56.74 -0.55 -9.65
N ARG A 35 57.25 0.42 -10.42
CA ARG A 35 56.50 1.63 -10.76
C ARG A 35 55.26 1.34 -11.61
N ALA A 36 55.37 0.42 -12.58
CA ALA A 36 54.24 -0.02 -13.37
C ALA A 36 53.20 -0.78 -12.52
N SER A 37 53.67 -1.60 -11.58
CA SER A 37 52.82 -2.34 -10.64
C SER A 37 52.07 -1.41 -9.68
N ASP A 38 52.76 -0.41 -9.11
CA ASP A 38 52.15 0.60 -8.23
C ASP A 38 51.08 1.43 -8.98
N LYS A 39 51.36 1.85 -10.22
CA LYS A 39 50.38 2.54 -11.06
C LYS A 39 49.12 1.69 -11.29
N ARG A 40 49.28 0.41 -11.63
CA ARG A 40 48.16 -0.52 -11.85
C ARG A 40 47.38 -0.77 -10.57
N LEU A 41 48.06 -0.94 -9.44
CA LEU A 41 47.43 -1.18 -8.14
C LEU A 41 46.59 0.03 -7.70
N ARG A 42 47.09 1.26 -7.89
CA ARG A 42 46.32 2.48 -7.61
C ARG A 42 45.06 2.59 -8.46
N ALA A 43 45.18 2.35 -9.77
CA ALA A 43 44.03 2.34 -10.67
C ALA A 43 42.99 1.27 -10.28
N GLN A 44 43.45 0.10 -9.81
CA GLN A 44 42.56 -0.94 -9.28
C GLN A 44 41.86 -0.50 -8.00
N PHE A 45 42.56 0.11 -7.04
CA PHE A 45 41.93 0.60 -5.81
C PHE A 45 40.95 1.74 -6.04
N GLU A 46 41.23 2.65 -6.98
CA GLU A 46 40.30 3.70 -7.38
C GLU A 46 39.02 3.09 -7.98
N HIS A 47 39.17 2.15 -8.92
CA HIS A 47 38.04 1.45 -9.52
C HIS A 47 37.24 0.64 -8.49
N GLU A 48 37.92 -0.07 -7.58
CA GLU A 48 37.28 -0.85 -6.53
C GLU A 48 36.52 0.04 -5.54
N ARG A 49 37.07 1.22 -5.20
CA ARG A 49 36.41 2.21 -4.34
C ARG A 49 35.16 2.79 -5.01
N GLU A 50 35.24 3.11 -6.30
CA GLU A 50 34.09 3.57 -7.07
C GLU A 50 33.00 2.50 -7.17
N SER A 51 33.38 1.26 -7.52
CA SER A 51 32.45 0.12 -7.58
C SER A 51 31.76 -0.10 -6.25
N LYS A 52 32.53 -0.19 -5.14
CA LYS A 52 31.96 -0.37 -3.79
C LYS A 52 31.02 0.76 -3.39
N THR A 53 31.29 1.99 -3.81
CA THR A 53 30.42 3.13 -3.52
C THR A 53 29.10 3.01 -4.28
N LYS A 54 29.16 2.70 -5.58
CA LYS A 54 27.98 2.43 -6.41
C LYS A 54 27.17 1.27 -5.88
N ASP A 55 27.81 0.16 -5.51
CA ASP A 55 27.14 -1.03 -4.98
C ASP A 55 26.37 -0.71 -3.69
N ARG A 56 26.97 0.08 -2.78
CA ARG A 56 26.31 0.53 -1.54
C ARG A 56 25.13 1.45 -1.81
N GLU A 57 25.29 2.40 -2.73
CA GLU A 57 24.23 3.32 -3.13
C GLU A 57 23.04 2.58 -3.76
N MET A 58 23.33 1.61 -4.64
CA MET A 58 22.31 0.78 -5.28
C MET A 58 21.61 -0.15 -4.29
N ALA A 59 22.36 -0.74 -3.34
CA ALA A 59 21.78 -1.55 -2.27
C ALA A 59 20.80 -0.72 -1.41
N LEU A 60 21.21 0.49 -1.02
CA LEU A 60 20.38 1.42 -0.24
C LEU A 60 19.13 1.83 -1.03
N ARG A 61 19.27 2.22 -2.30
CA ARG A 61 18.14 2.54 -3.19
C ARG A 61 17.15 1.39 -3.29
N LYS A 62 17.64 0.17 -3.52
CA LYS A 62 16.79 -1.03 -3.61
C LYS A 62 15.98 -1.24 -2.34
N GLU A 63 16.61 -1.17 -1.17
CA GLU A 63 15.93 -1.34 0.12
C GLU A 63 14.82 -0.30 0.31
N VAL A 64 15.12 0.97 0.01
CA VAL A 64 14.19 2.09 0.16
C VAL A 64 13.04 1.99 -0.83
N PHE A 65 13.31 1.69 -2.10
CA PHE A 65 12.26 1.54 -3.11
C PHE A 65 11.36 0.33 -2.85
N LEU A 66 11.90 -0.80 -2.38
CA LEU A 66 11.08 -1.95 -2.02
C LEU A 66 10.17 -1.64 -0.83
N SER A 67 10.71 -0.99 0.21
CA SER A 67 9.92 -0.55 1.37
C SER A 67 8.80 0.42 0.97
N ALA A 68 9.08 1.34 0.04
CA ALA A 68 8.08 2.26 -0.48
C ALA A 68 7.04 1.56 -1.35
N ALA A 69 7.44 0.55 -2.14
CA ALA A 69 6.51 -0.26 -2.94
C ALA A 69 5.51 -0.99 -2.04
N GLU A 70 5.94 -1.52 -0.88
CA GLU A 70 5.02 -2.09 0.11
C GLU A 70 4.04 -1.05 0.65
N ALA A 71 4.50 0.17 0.92
CA ALA A 71 3.64 1.26 1.38
C ALA A 71 2.58 1.61 0.32
N PHE A 72 2.96 1.65 -0.96
CA PHE A 72 2.03 1.88 -2.06
C PHE A 72 1.03 0.76 -2.24
N ALA A 73 1.47 -0.49 -2.16
CA ALA A 73 0.58 -1.64 -2.20
C ALA A 73 -0.44 -1.57 -1.04
N ALA A 74 0.01 -1.26 0.18
CA ALA A 74 -0.88 -1.06 1.32
C ALA A 74 -1.87 0.10 1.09
N GLY A 75 -1.40 1.20 0.50
CA GLY A 75 -2.25 2.33 0.15
C GLY A 75 -3.35 1.98 -0.87
N MET A 76 -2.95 1.36 -1.98
CA MET A 76 -3.90 0.90 -3.01
C MET A 76 -4.92 -0.08 -2.42
N ASN A 77 -4.48 -1.04 -1.61
CA ASN A 77 -5.36 -2.02 -0.97
C ASN A 77 -6.33 -1.39 0.03
N SER A 78 -5.93 -0.29 0.69
CA SER A 78 -6.80 0.45 1.61
C SER A 78 -8.03 1.04 0.93
N ILE A 79 -7.98 1.35 -0.37
CA ILE A 79 -9.13 1.85 -1.14
C ILE A 79 -10.31 0.86 -1.06
N GLY A 80 -10.05 -0.44 -1.28
CA GLY A 80 -11.08 -1.47 -1.18
C GLY A 80 -11.68 -1.62 0.23
N ARG A 81 -10.92 -1.27 1.27
CA ARG A 81 -11.38 -1.35 2.67
C ARG A 81 -12.44 -0.31 3.02
N PHE A 82 -12.54 0.80 2.28
CA PHE A 82 -13.57 1.82 2.53
C PHE A 82 -14.99 1.27 2.39
N ALA A 83 -15.20 0.37 1.43
CA ALA A 83 -16.49 -0.26 1.18
C ALA A 83 -16.92 -1.25 2.29
N ASN A 84 -16.01 -1.65 3.18
CA ASN A 84 -16.35 -2.47 4.34
C ASN A 84 -16.71 -1.57 5.53
N PHE A 85 -17.99 -1.52 5.90
CA PHE A 85 -18.46 -0.67 7.00
C PHE A 85 -18.15 -1.25 8.38
N ASP A 86 -17.81 -2.54 8.50
CA ASP A 86 -17.49 -3.18 9.78
C ASP A 86 -16.11 -2.78 10.30
N ILE A 87 -15.27 -2.22 9.43
CA ILE A 87 -13.98 -1.65 9.81
C ILE A 87 -14.21 -0.29 10.51
N PRO A 88 -13.64 -0.03 11.68
CA PRO A 88 -13.68 1.30 12.29
C PRO A 88 -13.04 2.37 11.39
N ASN A 89 -13.55 3.60 11.42
CA ASN A 89 -13.10 4.68 10.53
C ASN A 89 -11.59 4.95 10.65
N ASP A 90 -11.05 4.93 11.86
CA ASP A 90 -9.64 5.09 12.20
C ASP A 90 -8.74 3.94 11.71
N GLN A 91 -9.32 2.77 11.40
CA GLN A 91 -8.59 1.57 10.98
C GLN A 91 -8.56 1.35 9.46
N VAL A 92 -9.38 2.08 8.69
CA VAL A 92 -9.52 1.89 7.23
C VAL A 92 -8.18 2.10 6.50
N THR A 93 -7.41 3.11 6.91
CA THR A 93 -6.12 3.48 6.30
C THR A 93 -4.91 3.09 7.14
N GLN A 94 -5.10 2.44 8.28
CA GLN A 94 -4.03 2.13 9.23
C GLN A 94 -2.81 1.39 8.60
N PRO A 95 -2.98 0.34 7.76
CA PRO A 95 -1.85 -0.35 7.13
C PRO A 95 -1.00 0.57 6.24
N TYR A 96 -1.64 1.55 5.60
CA TYR A 96 -0.94 2.56 4.81
C TYR A 96 -0.19 3.52 5.72
N VAL A 97 -0.83 4.04 6.77
CA VAL A 97 -0.21 4.98 7.73
C VAL A 97 1.04 4.37 8.37
N GLU A 98 0.99 3.09 8.75
CA GLU A 98 2.12 2.38 9.36
C GLU A 98 3.32 2.25 8.40
N LYS A 99 3.08 2.15 7.09
CA LYS A 99 4.14 1.99 6.06
C LYS A 99 4.53 3.31 5.39
N ALA A 100 3.71 4.35 5.46
CA ALA A 100 3.92 5.64 4.82
C ALA A 100 5.30 6.29 5.10
N PRO A 101 5.93 6.14 6.29
CA PRO A 101 7.27 6.67 6.52
C PRO A 101 8.35 6.15 5.55
N ALA A 102 8.14 4.98 4.93
CA ALA A 102 9.05 4.45 3.91
C ALA A 102 9.07 5.32 2.65
N ILE A 103 7.95 5.98 2.31
CA ILE A 103 7.85 6.90 1.16
C ILE A 103 8.74 8.13 1.40
N SER A 104 8.81 8.63 2.64
CA SER A 104 9.66 9.77 2.99
C SER A 104 11.14 9.49 2.75
N LYS A 105 11.60 8.24 2.91
CA LYS A 105 12.98 7.84 2.61
C LYS A 105 13.29 7.99 1.12
N VAL A 106 12.30 7.79 0.24
CA VAL A 106 12.46 7.95 -1.20
C VAL A 106 12.79 9.40 -1.55
N HIS A 107 12.17 10.38 -0.88
CA HIS A 107 12.46 11.81 -1.12
C HIS A 107 13.92 12.20 -0.87
N VAL A 108 14.64 11.44 -0.03
CA VAL A 108 16.04 11.74 0.32
C VAL A 108 17.02 11.14 -0.67
N ILE A 109 16.71 9.96 -1.22
CA ILE A 109 17.67 9.13 -1.96
C ILE A 109 17.40 9.10 -3.47
N ALA A 110 16.15 9.30 -3.86
CA ALA A 110 15.74 9.18 -5.25
C ALA A 110 16.10 10.42 -6.08
N ARG A 111 16.20 10.24 -7.39
CA ARG A 111 16.39 11.35 -8.34
C ARG A 111 15.10 12.14 -8.51
N THR A 112 15.21 13.39 -8.95
CA THR A 112 14.06 14.28 -9.22
C THR A 112 13.05 13.65 -10.17
N GLU A 113 13.52 12.93 -11.19
CA GLU A 113 12.70 12.20 -12.17
C GLU A 113 11.79 11.14 -11.53
N THR A 114 12.22 10.57 -10.41
CA THR A 114 11.46 9.60 -9.60
C THR A 114 10.58 10.30 -8.56
N ILE A 115 11.06 11.39 -7.97
CA ILE A 115 10.33 12.16 -6.95
C ILE A 115 9.08 12.83 -7.52
N LEU A 116 9.11 13.35 -8.75
CA LEU A 116 7.94 14.02 -9.34
C LEU A 116 6.70 13.11 -9.48
N PRO A 117 6.77 11.94 -10.15
CA PRO A 117 5.63 11.04 -10.22
C PRO A 117 5.24 10.47 -8.84
N LEU A 118 6.21 10.33 -7.93
CA LEU A 118 5.96 9.92 -6.55
C LEU A 118 5.07 10.92 -5.80
N VAL A 119 5.40 12.21 -5.85
CA VAL A 119 4.62 13.28 -5.21
C VAL A 119 3.22 13.35 -5.81
N GLN A 120 3.10 13.24 -7.14
CA GLN A 120 1.81 13.26 -7.82
C GLN A 120 0.92 12.09 -7.37
N PHE A 121 1.49 10.87 -7.33
CA PHE A 121 0.79 9.68 -6.87
C PHE A 121 0.34 9.82 -5.41
N ALA A 122 1.25 10.18 -4.50
CA ALA A 122 0.96 10.32 -3.08
C ALA A 122 -0.10 11.39 -2.81
N SER A 123 -0.02 12.53 -3.53
CA SER A 123 -1.00 13.62 -3.41
C SER A 123 -2.39 13.19 -3.90
N ARG A 124 -2.48 12.49 -5.04
CA ARG A 124 -3.77 11.98 -5.55
C ARG A 124 -4.35 10.93 -4.61
N LEU A 125 -3.53 10.03 -4.08
CA LEU A 125 -3.97 9.03 -3.10
C LEU A 125 -4.52 9.68 -1.83
N GLY A 126 -3.82 10.69 -1.29
CA GLY A 126 -4.27 11.45 -0.13
C GLY A 126 -5.60 12.18 -0.38
N ALA A 127 -5.75 12.83 -1.53
CA ALA A 127 -7.00 13.49 -1.91
C ALA A 127 -8.16 12.49 -2.05
N LEU A 128 -7.91 11.35 -2.70
CA LEU A 128 -8.90 10.29 -2.83
C LEU A 128 -9.36 9.76 -1.47
N TYR A 129 -8.45 9.59 -0.50
CA TYR A 129 -8.86 9.16 0.83
C TYR A 129 -9.82 10.14 1.49
N MET A 130 -9.61 11.44 1.34
CA MET A 130 -10.55 12.43 1.87
C MET A 130 -11.93 12.33 1.21
N GLU A 131 -11.96 12.17 -0.12
CA GLU A 131 -13.19 11.93 -0.89
C GLU A 131 -13.93 10.68 -0.39
N LEU A 132 -13.21 9.57 -0.21
CA LEU A 132 -13.78 8.30 0.25
C LEU A 132 -14.20 8.33 1.72
N PHE A 133 -13.48 9.04 2.60
CA PHE A 133 -13.88 9.23 4.00
C PHE A 133 -15.18 10.00 4.11
N ALA A 134 -15.32 11.09 3.35
CA ALA A 134 -16.55 11.88 3.32
C ALA A 134 -17.73 11.01 2.90
N ARG A 135 -17.58 10.28 1.78
CA ARG A 135 -18.64 9.41 1.28
C ARG A 135 -18.97 8.25 2.22
N ARG A 136 -17.95 7.63 2.81
CA ARG A 136 -18.13 6.56 3.79
C ARG A 136 -18.87 7.04 5.02
N HIS A 137 -18.57 8.24 5.52
CA HIS A 137 -19.22 8.81 6.70
C HIS A 137 -20.74 8.93 6.50
N GLU A 138 -21.18 9.43 5.35
CA GLU A 138 -22.60 9.51 4.98
C GLU A 138 -23.29 8.14 5.07
N LEU A 139 -22.70 7.12 4.43
CA LEU A 139 -23.30 5.78 4.36
C LEU A 139 -23.25 5.03 5.69
N VAL A 140 -22.20 5.22 6.48
CA VAL A 140 -22.11 4.68 7.84
C VAL A 140 -23.17 5.30 8.75
N ASN A 141 -23.48 6.59 8.60
CA ASN A 141 -24.57 7.22 9.35
C ASN A 141 -25.94 6.62 8.98
N GLU A 142 -26.19 6.37 7.69
CA GLU A 142 -27.40 5.66 7.25
C GLU A 142 -27.48 4.24 7.85
N ARG A 143 -26.37 3.50 7.90
CA ARG A 143 -26.31 2.19 8.58
C ARG A 143 -26.58 2.31 10.08
N ASN A 144 -26.04 3.34 10.73
CA ASN A 144 -26.26 3.56 12.16
C ASN A 144 -27.73 3.86 12.46
N ALA A 145 -28.47 4.51 11.56
CA ALA A 145 -29.91 4.68 11.68
C ALA A 145 -30.66 3.34 11.67
N ILE A 146 -30.25 2.38 10.83
CA ILE A 146 -30.79 1.02 10.83
C ILE A 146 -30.53 0.34 12.18
N ALA A 147 -29.30 0.45 12.71
CA ALA A 147 -28.93 -0.12 14.00
C ALA A 147 -29.74 0.49 15.16
N LEU A 148 -30.07 1.79 15.09
CA LEU A 148 -30.93 2.44 16.06
C LEU A 148 -32.35 1.84 16.07
N VAL A 149 -32.93 1.62 14.89
CA VAL A 149 -34.25 0.97 14.74
C VAL A 149 -34.21 -0.47 15.23
N ASP A 150 -33.15 -1.22 14.92
CA ASP A 150 -32.93 -2.58 15.44
C ASP A 150 -32.94 -2.62 16.97
N ASN A 151 -32.23 -1.69 17.60
CA ASN A 151 -32.23 -1.56 19.05
C ASN A 151 -33.61 -1.20 19.61
N GLN A 152 -34.36 -0.30 18.96
CA GLN A 152 -35.73 0.06 19.38
C GLN A 152 -36.68 -1.15 19.29
N VAL A 153 -36.67 -1.87 18.17
CA VAL A 153 -37.48 -3.08 17.97
C VAL A 153 -37.16 -4.13 19.02
N ALA A 154 -35.88 -4.33 19.35
CA ALA A 154 -35.48 -5.25 20.41
C ALA A 154 -36.02 -4.83 21.79
N GLN A 155 -36.08 -3.54 22.10
CA GLN A 155 -36.67 -3.05 23.36
C GLN A 155 -38.18 -3.22 23.40
N PHE A 156 -38.89 -2.91 22.31
CA PHE A 156 -40.34 -3.17 22.20
C PHE A 156 -40.66 -4.66 22.35
N GLY A 157 -39.81 -5.53 21.77
CA GLY A 157 -39.90 -6.98 21.94
C GLY A 157 -39.84 -7.42 23.41
N LYS A 158 -38.90 -6.86 24.19
CA LYS A 158 -38.80 -7.16 25.63
C LYS A 158 -40.05 -6.74 26.41
N GLU A 159 -40.60 -5.56 26.13
CA GLU A 159 -41.80 -5.09 26.83
C GLU A 159 -43.04 -5.90 26.42
N ARG A 160 -43.19 -6.24 25.14
CA ARG A 160 -44.23 -7.17 24.67
C ARG A 160 -44.15 -8.52 25.39
N ASP A 161 -42.95 -9.09 25.50
CA ASP A 161 -42.74 -10.39 26.14
C ASP A 161 -43.07 -10.33 27.65
N ARG A 162 -42.75 -9.22 28.31
CA ARG A 162 -43.16 -8.93 29.69
C ARG A 162 -44.67 -8.86 29.84
N ILE A 163 -45.37 -8.16 28.94
CA ILE A 163 -46.84 -8.06 28.95
C ILE A 163 -47.47 -9.43 28.72
N LEU A 164 -46.92 -10.22 27.80
CA LEU A 164 -47.38 -11.58 27.54
C LEU A 164 -47.27 -12.46 28.80
N GLU A 165 -46.22 -12.29 29.61
CA GLU A 165 -46.09 -13.02 30.87
C GLU A 165 -47.13 -12.58 31.92
N MET A 166 -47.44 -11.28 32.01
CA MET A 166 -48.52 -10.78 32.87
C MET A 166 -49.90 -11.32 32.44
N ILE A 167 -50.14 -11.44 31.13
CA ILE A 167 -51.33 -12.06 30.55
C ILE A 167 -51.44 -13.53 30.99
N LYS A 168 -50.34 -14.30 30.90
CA LYS A 168 -50.32 -15.70 31.36
C LYS A 168 -50.61 -15.82 32.85
N GLN A 169 -49.96 -15.00 33.69
CA GLN A 169 -50.19 -15.00 35.13
C GLN A 169 -51.64 -14.67 35.47
N HIS A 170 -52.21 -13.64 34.86
CA HIS A 170 -53.61 -13.28 35.06
C HIS A 170 -54.57 -14.44 34.73
N ASN A 171 -54.30 -15.18 33.64
CA ASN A 171 -55.08 -16.36 33.27
C ASN A 171 -54.92 -17.52 34.27
N ILE A 172 -53.71 -17.75 34.80
CA ILE A 172 -53.42 -18.81 35.78
C ILE A 172 -54.08 -18.51 37.13
N GLU A 173 -54.10 -17.25 37.55
CA GLU A 173 -54.71 -16.83 38.83
C GLU A 173 -56.24 -16.97 38.83
N GLY A 174 -56.87 -17.19 37.68
CA GLY A 174 -58.33 -17.35 37.55
C GLY A 174 -59.13 -16.09 37.93
N VAL A 175 -58.47 -14.93 37.95
CA VAL A 175 -59.07 -13.65 38.35
C VAL A 175 -59.95 -13.12 37.22
N VAL A 176 -61.24 -12.98 37.46
CA VAL A 176 -62.19 -12.40 36.49
C VAL A 176 -62.18 -10.87 36.59
N ASP A 177 -61.08 -10.24 36.15
CA ASP A 177 -60.97 -8.78 36.02
C ASP A 177 -60.86 -8.38 34.55
N GLN A 178 -62.02 -8.15 33.94
CA GLN A 178 -62.15 -7.82 32.52
C GLN A 178 -61.50 -6.48 32.16
N ARG A 179 -61.38 -5.53 33.11
CA ARG A 179 -60.72 -4.25 32.88
C ARG A 179 -59.21 -4.43 32.81
N ARG A 180 -58.64 -5.19 33.75
CA ARG A 180 -57.20 -5.51 33.76
C ARG A 180 -56.81 -6.31 32.51
N TRP A 181 -57.63 -7.28 32.12
CA TRP A 181 -57.43 -8.03 30.88
C TRP A 181 -57.35 -7.11 29.66
N LYS A 182 -58.33 -6.21 29.50
CA LYS A 182 -58.37 -5.27 28.38
C LYS A 182 -57.12 -4.38 28.33
N VAL A 183 -56.67 -3.84 29.46
CA VAL A 183 -55.45 -3.02 29.51
C VAL A 183 -54.21 -3.81 29.08
N LEU A 184 -54.07 -5.06 29.52
CA LEU A 184 -52.94 -5.92 29.12
C LEU A 184 -52.98 -6.23 27.62
N GLN A 185 -54.16 -6.53 27.08
CA GLN A 185 -54.35 -6.78 25.66
C GLN A 185 -54.05 -5.54 24.81
N ASP A 186 -54.62 -4.39 25.16
CA ASP A 186 -54.42 -3.12 24.44
C ASP A 186 -52.91 -2.74 24.42
N ASN A 187 -52.20 -2.94 25.54
CA ASN A 187 -50.75 -2.70 25.63
C ASN A 187 -49.93 -3.71 24.81
N PHE A 188 -50.31 -4.98 24.80
CA PHE A 188 -49.65 -6.00 23.97
C PHE A 188 -49.79 -5.66 22.48
N GLU A 189 -51.01 -5.32 22.04
CA GLU A 189 -51.28 -4.92 20.66
C GLU A 189 -50.52 -3.63 20.29
N PHE A 190 -50.42 -2.67 21.21
CA PHE A 190 -49.63 -1.46 21.03
C PHE A 190 -48.14 -1.75 20.80
N GLU A 191 -47.50 -2.55 21.65
CA GLU A 191 -46.08 -2.91 21.47
C GLU A 191 -45.86 -3.76 20.22
N GLN A 192 -46.78 -4.68 19.90
CA GLN A 192 -46.72 -5.47 18.67
C GLN A 192 -46.82 -4.59 17.42
N LYS A 193 -47.65 -3.54 17.44
CA LYS A 193 -47.72 -2.56 16.35
C LYS A 193 -46.40 -1.81 16.19
N ARG A 194 -45.79 -1.35 17.29
CA ARG A 194 -44.48 -0.65 17.24
C ARG A 194 -43.36 -1.52 16.68
N ILE A 195 -43.36 -2.82 17.00
CA ILE A 195 -42.44 -3.80 16.39
C ILE A 195 -42.66 -3.86 14.87
N ASN A 196 -43.90 -4.01 14.43
CA ASN A 196 -44.22 -4.11 13.00
C ASN A 196 -43.85 -2.83 12.23
N ASP A 197 -44.21 -1.67 12.77
CA ASP A 197 -43.89 -0.36 12.19
C ASP A 197 -42.35 -0.16 12.14
N GLY A 198 -41.64 -0.53 13.20
CA GLY A 198 -40.19 -0.48 13.27
C GLY A 198 -39.51 -1.39 12.24
N LEU A 199 -39.99 -2.63 12.08
CA LEU A 199 -39.48 -3.56 11.08
C LEU A 199 -39.73 -3.07 9.65
N ALA A 200 -40.90 -2.50 9.37
CA ALA A 200 -41.22 -1.89 8.09
C ALA A 200 -40.30 -0.70 7.77
N HIS A 201 -40.08 0.19 8.76
CA HIS A 201 -39.18 1.32 8.62
C HIS A 201 -37.72 0.87 8.40
N ARG A 202 -37.27 -0.14 9.15
CA ARG A 202 -35.96 -0.77 8.96
C ARG A 202 -35.77 -1.30 7.53
N ALA A 203 -36.78 -1.99 7.01
CA ALA A 203 -36.74 -2.52 5.64
C ALA A 203 -36.63 -1.39 4.59
N GLN A 204 -37.33 -0.27 4.79
CA GLN A 204 -37.21 0.91 3.92
C GLN A 204 -35.80 1.51 3.94
N LEU A 205 -35.22 1.69 5.13
CA LEU A 205 -33.85 2.20 5.28
C LEU A 205 -32.82 1.26 4.63
N ALA A 206 -32.95 -0.05 4.84
CA ALA A 206 -32.07 -1.05 4.23
C ALA A 206 -32.18 -1.04 2.70
N ALA A 207 -33.40 -0.98 2.16
CA ALA A 207 -33.63 -0.89 0.71
C ALA A 207 -33.06 0.38 0.09
N ALA A 208 -33.04 1.50 0.83
CA ALA A 208 -32.43 2.76 0.39
C ALA A 208 -30.89 2.74 0.46
N LEU A 209 -30.32 2.11 1.48
CA LEU A 209 -28.86 2.03 1.69
C LEU A 209 -28.18 1.06 0.72
N GLN A 210 -28.78 -0.11 0.49
CA GLN A 210 -28.18 -1.19 -0.31
C GLN A 210 -27.66 -0.72 -1.69
N PRO A 211 -28.44 -0.02 -2.54
CA PRO A 211 -27.94 0.43 -3.84
C PRO A 211 -26.81 1.47 -3.70
N LYS A 212 -26.85 2.33 -2.68
CA LYS A 212 -25.78 3.32 -2.43
C LYS A 212 -24.48 2.64 -2.00
N HIS A 213 -24.57 1.59 -1.18
CA HIS A 213 -23.42 0.82 -0.74
C HIS A 213 -22.78 0.04 -1.89
N LEU A 214 -23.59 -0.61 -2.73
CA LEU A 214 -23.11 -1.28 -3.95
C LEU A 214 -22.43 -0.31 -4.91
N GLU A 215 -23.01 0.88 -5.11
CA GLU A 215 -22.41 1.93 -5.93
C GLU A 215 -21.09 2.44 -5.34
N PHE A 216 -21.01 2.63 -4.02
CA PHE A 216 -19.78 3.04 -3.36
C PHE A 216 -18.66 1.98 -3.49
N MET A 217 -19.02 0.69 -3.43
CA MET A 217 -18.08 -0.40 -3.68
C MET A 217 -17.52 -0.35 -5.12
N ARG A 218 -18.38 -0.08 -6.11
CA ARG A 218 -17.98 0.13 -7.51
C ARG A 218 -17.04 1.33 -7.66
N GLN A 219 -17.33 2.44 -6.99
CA GLN A 219 -16.50 3.64 -7.00
C GLN A 219 -15.11 3.37 -6.43
N CYS A 220 -15.00 2.64 -5.32
CA CYS A 220 -13.70 2.26 -4.75
C CYS A 220 -12.82 1.49 -5.76
N LEU A 221 -13.41 0.57 -6.52
CA LEU A 221 -12.68 -0.18 -7.55
C LEU A 221 -12.27 0.71 -8.74
N SER A 222 -13.18 1.55 -9.24
CA SER A 222 -12.86 2.48 -10.33
C SER A 222 -11.74 3.44 -9.96
N HIS A 223 -11.69 3.91 -8.72
CA HIS A 223 -10.59 4.74 -8.25
C HIS A 223 -9.26 4.00 -8.15
N THR A 224 -9.29 2.70 -7.87
CA THR A 224 -8.11 1.83 -7.87
C THR A 224 -7.51 1.72 -9.28
N GLU A 225 -8.35 1.61 -10.32
CA GLU A 225 -7.91 1.65 -11.73
C GLU A 225 -7.29 3.00 -12.09
N GLN A 226 -7.95 4.11 -11.73
CA GLN A 226 -7.47 5.46 -12.02
C GLN A 226 -6.09 5.73 -11.40
N LEU A 227 -5.90 5.39 -10.13
CA LEU A 227 -4.60 5.49 -9.45
C LEU A 227 -3.57 4.51 -10.02
N GLY A 228 -4.01 3.32 -10.43
CA GLY A 228 -3.18 2.33 -11.12
C GLY A 228 -2.47 2.89 -12.35
N GLY A 229 -3.16 3.71 -13.14
CA GLY A 229 -2.57 4.40 -14.29
C GLY A 229 -1.41 5.32 -13.92
N MET A 230 -1.45 5.94 -12.74
CA MET A 230 -0.37 6.80 -12.22
C MET A 230 0.81 6.00 -11.66
N LEU A 231 0.63 4.71 -11.35
CA LEU A 231 1.69 3.85 -10.85
C LEU A 231 2.71 3.51 -11.95
N ILE A 232 2.29 3.45 -13.21
CA ILE A 232 3.15 3.12 -14.36
C ILE A 232 4.35 4.08 -14.48
N PRO A 233 4.18 5.41 -14.59
CA PRO A 233 5.31 6.33 -14.71
C PRO A 233 6.21 6.32 -13.46
N LEU A 234 5.64 6.11 -12.27
CA LEU A 234 6.41 5.97 -11.04
C LEU A 234 7.29 4.70 -11.06
N LEU A 235 6.71 3.56 -11.43
CA LEU A 235 7.44 2.30 -11.55
C LEU A 235 8.52 2.37 -12.62
N THR A 236 8.25 2.98 -13.78
CA THR A 236 9.27 3.25 -14.80
C THR A 236 10.45 4.02 -14.20
N ALA A 237 10.18 5.13 -13.52
CA ALA A 237 11.23 5.99 -12.98
C ALA A 237 12.09 5.23 -11.94
N VAL A 238 11.45 4.53 -10.99
CA VAL A 238 12.13 3.69 -10.00
C VAL A 238 12.98 2.61 -10.68
N ARG A 239 12.42 1.92 -11.67
CA ARG A 239 13.10 0.83 -12.37
C ARG A 239 14.26 1.30 -13.23
N ARG A 240 14.15 2.48 -13.84
CA ARG A 240 15.26 3.13 -14.54
C ARG A 240 16.38 3.50 -13.58
N GLU A 241 16.04 4.05 -12.41
CA GLU A 241 17.01 4.40 -11.38
C GLU A 241 17.70 3.16 -10.78
N LEU A 242 17.03 2.01 -10.80
CA LEU A 242 17.58 0.73 -10.39
C LEU A 242 18.30 -0.04 -11.52
N GLU A 243 18.41 0.52 -12.73
CA GLU A 243 19.00 -0.14 -13.91
C GLU A 243 18.27 -1.45 -14.30
N LEU A 244 16.96 -1.52 -14.05
CA LEU A 244 16.09 -2.67 -14.29
C LEU A 244 14.92 -2.29 -15.21
N PRO A 245 15.15 -1.95 -16.49
CA PRO A 245 14.12 -1.37 -17.36
C PRO A 245 12.83 -2.22 -17.41
N LEU A 246 11.72 -1.53 -17.66
CA LEU A 246 10.38 -2.11 -17.76
C LEU A 246 9.88 -1.94 -19.18
N ASP A 247 9.30 -3.00 -19.75
CA ASP A 247 8.45 -2.86 -20.93
C ASP A 247 7.12 -2.22 -20.50
N GLU A 248 7.03 -0.91 -20.67
CA GLU A 248 5.85 -0.14 -20.28
C GLU A 248 4.59 -0.55 -21.04
N ALA A 249 4.74 -0.92 -22.32
CA ALA A 249 3.61 -1.27 -23.16
C ALA A 249 3.01 -2.61 -22.71
N ALA A 250 3.86 -3.61 -22.51
CA ALA A 250 3.44 -4.91 -21.97
C ALA A 250 2.85 -4.78 -20.56
N TYR A 251 3.48 -3.98 -19.69
CA TYR A 251 2.99 -3.78 -18.33
C TYR A 251 1.64 -3.05 -18.29
N ARG A 252 1.47 -2.00 -19.10
CA ARG A 252 0.20 -1.28 -19.23
C ARG A 252 -0.91 -2.20 -19.71
N GLN A 253 -0.64 -3.04 -20.72
CA GLN A 253 -1.62 -3.98 -21.25
C GLN A 253 -2.08 -4.97 -20.17
N ALA A 254 -1.15 -5.56 -19.41
CA ALA A 254 -1.46 -6.46 -18.32
C ALA A 254 -2.32 -5.79 -17.22
N MET A 255 -2.05 -4.52 -16.92
CA MET A 255 -2.84 -3.76 -15.94
C MET A 255 -4.27 -3.48 -16.43
N VAL A 256 -4.43 -3.08 -17.70
CA VAL A 256 -5.76 -2.87 -18.30
C VAL A 256 -6.60 -4.15 -18.27
N GLU A 257 -6.00 -5.28 -18.63
CA GLU A 257 -6.67 -6.59 -18.58
C GLU A 257 -7.06 -6.97 -17.15
N SER A 258 -6.18 -6.73 -16.17
CA SER A 258 -6.47 -6.98 -14.76
C SER A 258 -7.63 -6.12 -14.25
N TYR A 259 -7.66 -4.83 -14.57
CA TYR A 259 -8.75 -3.94 -14.17
C TYR A 259 -10.07 -4.29 -14.85
N ALA A 260 -10.04 -4.67 -16.14
CA ALA A 260 -11.23 -5.13 -16.84
C ALA A 260 -11.85 -6.38 -16.17
N GLN A 261 -11.02 -7.34 -15.73
CA GLN A 261 -11.48 -8.52 -14.98
C GLN A 261 -12.11 -8.13 -13.64
N GLN A 262 -11.49 -7.23 -12.88
CA GLN A 262 -12.03 -6.73 -11.61
C GLN A 262 -13.37 -6.01 -11.81
N GLN A 263 -13.46 -5.18 -12.84
CA GLN A 263 -14.68 -4.45 -13.18
C GLN A 263 -15.82 -5.39 -13.58
N GLN A 264 -15.53 -6.41 -14.39
CA GLN A 264 -16.51 -7.43 -14.75
C GLN A 264 -17.01 -8.20 -13.53
N ALA A 265 -16.12 -8.55 -12.60
CA ALA A 265 -16.47 -9.26 -11.38
C ALA A 265 -17.41 -8.45 -10.49
N ILE A 266 -17.12 -7.15 -10.28
CA ILE A 266 -18.00 -6.29 -9.47
C ILE A 266 -19.33 -6.01 -10.16
N ASP A 267 -19.35 -5.77 -11.47
CA ASP A 267 -20.61 -5.55 -12.19
C ASP A 267 -21.49 -6.81 -12.16
N GLY A 268 -20.87 -7.99 -12.27
CA GLY A 268 -21.55 -9.27 -12.07
C GLY A 268 -22.11 -9.44 -10.65
N PHE A 269 -21.35 -9.03 -9.62
CA PHE A 269 -21.81 -9.02 -8.23
C PHE A 269 -22.99 -8.06 -8.05
N ILE A 270 -22.86 -6.80 -8.48
CA ILE A 270 -23.91 -5.78 -8.35
C ILE A 270 -25.19 -6.23 -9.06
N ARG A 271 -25.10 -6.81 -10.26
CA ARG A 271 -26.29 -7.34 -10.97
C ARG A 271 -27.04 -8.41 -10.19
N LYS A 272 -26.34 -9.27 -9.43
CA LYS A 272 -26.99 -10.30 -8.60
C LYS A 272 -27.76 -9.73 -7.41
N PHE A 273 -27.29 -8.60 -6.87
CA PHE A 273 -27.82 -7.99 -5.65
C PHE A 273 -28.63 -6.71 -5.88
N ARG A 274 -28.70 -6.22 -7.12
CA ARG A 274 -29.65 -5.18 -7.50
C ARG A 274 -31.04 -5.85 -7.49
N PRO A 275 -32.00 -5.35 -6.70
CA PRO A 275 -33.35 -5.87 -6.80
C PRO A 275 -33.81 -5.70 -8.24
N ASN A 276 -34.36 -6.76 -8.84
CA ASN A 276 -35.06 -6.65 -10.12
C ASN A 276 -36.07 -5.52 -9.94
N ALA A 277 -35.87 -4.43 -10.67
CA ALA A 277 -36.89 -3.40 -10.79
C ALA A 277 -38.07 -4.07 -11.49
N ALA A 278 -39.05 -4.49 -10.68
CA ALA A 278 -40.39 -4.85 -11.11
C ALA A 278 -41.32 -3.75 -10.57
#